data_AF-A0A3S3UR57-F1
#
_entry.id   AF-A0A3S3UR57-F1
#
_cell.length_a   1.000
_cell.length_b   1.000
_cell.length_c   1.000
_cell.angle_alpha   90.00
_cell.angle_beta   90.00
_cell.angle_gamma   90.00
#
_symmetry.space_group_name_H-M   'P 1'
#
loop_
_entity.id
_entity.type
_entity.pdbx_description
1 polymer ?
#
loop_
_entity_poly.entity_id
_entity_poly.type
_entity_poly.pdbx_seq_one_letter_code
_entity_poly.pdbx_strand_id
1 'polypeptide(L)'
;EEGSVLAAYRAMLALRKRHPALVSGSIRFLDAEGDVLAFVREGEGERLVCVFNFADEQAVWPLPPALGPVEAVDLGPGAVIAEDALSLPPLGCFLGRTNLTASPSMSSEAR
;
A
#
# COMPACT_ATOMS: atom_id res chain seq x y z
N GLU A 1 12.37 -11.77 19.89
CA GLU A 1 13.17 -10.99 18.92
C GLU A 1 12.24 -10.23 17.99
N GLU A 2 11.63 -9.18 18.53
CA GLU A 2 10.80 -8.25 17.77
C GLU A 2 11.72 -7.14 17.24
N GLY A 3 11.64 -6.83 15.94
CA GLY A 3 12.45 -5.78 15.30
C GLY A 3 13.68 -6.24 14.51
N SER A 4 13.94 -7.55 14.35
CA SER A 4 15.00 -8.01 13.44
C SER A 4 14.53 -8.03 11.98
N VAL A 5 15.46 -7.91 11.04
CA VAL A 5 15.19 -8.09 9.59
C VAL A 5 14.50 -9.43 9.31
N LEU A 6 14.90 -10.48 10.03
CA LEU A 6 14.28 -11.80 9.91
C LEU A 6 12.83 -11.81 10.40
N ALA A 7 12.52 -11.09 11.49
CA ALA A 7 11.15 -10.95 11.97
C ALA A 7 10.28 -10.21 10.94
N ALA A 8 10.78 -9.11 10.37
CA ALA A 8 10.11 -8.39 9.30
C ALA A 8 9.88 -9.28 8.06
N TYR A 9 10.88 -10.06 7.65
CA TYR A 9 10.75 -10.99 6.53
C TYR A 9 9.70 -12.08 6.78
N ARG A 10 9.69 -12.65 7.99
CA ARG A 10 8.67 -13.64 8.39
C ARG A 10 7.26 -13.04 8.39
N ALA A 11 7.10 -11.81 8.87
CA ALA A 11 5.82 -11.10 8.85
C ALA A 11 5.33 -10.86 7.40
N MET A 12 6.21 -10.37 6.52
CA MET A 12 5.92 -10.22 5.08
C MET A 12 5.50 -11.54 4.42
N LEU A 13 6.21 -12.64 4.71
CA LEU A 13 5.84 -13.96 4.18
C LEU A 13 4.48 -14.44 4.73
N ALA A 14 4.18 -14.18 6.00
CA ALA A 14 2.89 -14.52 6.59
C ALA A 14 1.75 -13.71 5.93
N LEU A 15 1.96 -12.42 5.64
CA LEU A 15 1.00 -11.59 4.91
C LEU A 15 0.76 -12.12 3.49
N ARG A 16 1.82 -12.45 2.75
CA ARG A 16 1.69 -13.03 1.39
C ARG A 16 0.92 -14.34 1.38
N LYS A 17 1.07 -15.17 2.41
CA LYS A 17 0.29 -16.42 2.55
C LYS A 17 -1.18 -16.17 2.84
N ARG A 18 -1.51 -15.10 3.59
CA ARG A 18 -2.88 -14.74 3.96
C ARG A 18 -3.64 -13.99 2.86
N HIS A 19 -2.91 -13.29 2.00
CA HIS A 19 -3.45 -12.39 0.98
C HIS A 19 -2.95 -12.80 -0.42
N PRO A 20 -3.66 -13.68 -1.13
CA PRO A 20 -3.29 -14.13 -2.48
C PRO A 20 -3.09 -12.99 -3.48
N ALA A 21 -3.81 -11.87 -3.31
CA ALA A 21 -3.64 -10.65 -4.11
C ALA A 21 -2.19 -10.12 -4.09
N LEU A 22 -1.44 -10.31 -2.99
CA LEU A 22 -0.02 -9.93 -2.90
C LEU A 22 0.90 -10.84 -3.72
N VAL A 23 0.47 -12.05 -4.04
CA VAL A 23 1.27 -13.04 -4.76
C VAL A 23 0.97 -12.96 -6.26
N SER A 24 -0.27 -13.24 -6.66
CA SER A 24 -0.70 -13.35 -8.06
C SER A 24 -1.61 -12.21 -8.52
N GLY A 25 -2.02 -11.32 -7.62
CA GLY A 25 -2.88 -10.19 -7.98
C GLY A 25 -2.19 -9.23 -8.95
N SER A 26 -2.98 -8.61 -9.82
CA SER A 26 -2.55 -7.51 -10.69
C SER A 26 -2.06 -6.31 -9.88
N ILE A 27 -1.24 -5.46 -10.48
CA ILE A 27 -0.70 -4.25 -9.85
C ILE A 27 -1.19 -3.01 -10.59
N ARG A 28 -1.58 -1.98 -9.83
CA ARG A 28 -1.92 -0.65 -10.34
C ARG A 28 -1.19 0.39 -9.50
N PHE A 29 -0.31 1.17 -10.12
CA PHE A 29 0.37 2.27 -9.43
C PHE A 29 -0.60 3.42 -9.18
N LEU A 30 -0.40 4.09 -8.05
CA LEU A 30 -1.10 5.32 -7.69
C LEU A 30 -0.10 6.47 -7.78
N ASP A 31 -0.61 7.67 -8.01
CA ASP A 31 0.22 8.86 -7.99
C ASP A 31 0.74 9.09 -6.57
N ALA A 32 2.06 9.20 -6.48
CA ALA A 32 2.79 9.53 -5.27
C ALA A 32 4.00 10.38 -5.69
N GLU A 33 4.30 11.40 -4.90
CA GLU A 33 5.43 12.30 -5.14
C GLU A 33 6.64 11.90 -4.29
N GLY A 34 7.82 12.29 -4.74
CA GLY A 34 9.07 12.05 -4.02
C GLY A 34 9.40 10.57 -3.88
N ASP A 35 9.81 10.18 -2.66
CA ASP A 35 10.28 8.83 -2.33
C ASP A 35 9.16 7.91 -1.82
N VAL A 36 7.90 8.28 -2.02
CA VAL A 36 6.75 7.42 -1.69
C VAL A 36 6.38 6.56 -2.89
N LEU A 37 6.30 5.25 -2.68
CA LEU A 37 5.75 4.29 -3.63
C LEU A 37 4.37 3.81 -3.16
N ALA A 38 3.32 4.13 -3.92
CA ALA A 38 1.96 3.69 -3.65
C ALA A 38 1.40 2.86 -4.82
N PHE A 39 0.79 1.71 -4.53
CA PHE A 39 0.12 0.90 -5.53
C PHE A 39 -0.98 0.03 -4.92
N VAL A 40 -1.92 -0.42 -5.74
CA VAL A 40 -2.94 -1.40 -5.39
C VAL A 40 -2.60 -2.76 -6.00
N ARG A 41 -2.73 -3.81 -5.18
CA ARG A 41 -2.76 -5.21 -5.61
C ARG A 41 -4.20 -5.70 -5.63
N GLU A 42 -4.63 -6.26 -6.75
CA GLU A 42 -5.99 -6.76 -6.93
C GLU A 42 -5.98 -8.21 -7.42
N GLY A 43 -6.66 -9.10 -6.69
CA GLY A 43 -6.83 -10.50 -7.06
C GLY A 43 -7.73 -11.24 -6.07
N GLU A 44 -8.36 -12.33 -6.52
CA GLU A 44 -9.21 -13.20 -5.67
C GLU A 44 -10.31 -12.44 -4.89
N GLY A 45 -10.85 -11.37 -5.48
CA GLY A 45 -11.89 -10.53 -4.86
C GLY A 45 -11.39 -9.56 -3.77
N GLU A 46 -10.07 -9.47 -3.57
CA GLU A 46 -9.45 -8.55 -2.62
C GLU A 46 -8.68 -7.44 -3.34
N ARG A 47 -8.71 -6.23 -2.78
CA ARG A 47 -7.92 -5.08 -3.22
C ARG A 47 -7.14 -4.52 -2.03
N LEU A 48 -5.83 -4.50 -2.18
CA LEU A 48 -4.89 -4.06 -1.14
C LEU A 48 -4.09 -2.87 -1.63
N VAL A 49 -4.16 -1.76 -0.91
CA VAL A 49 -3.25 -0.63 -1.11
C VAL A 49 -1.97 -0.88 -0.31
N CYS A 50 -0.84 -0.78 -0.98
CA CYS A 50 0.50 -0.89 -0.42
C CYS A 50 1.19 0.45 -0.60
N VAL A 51 1.71 1.02 0.49
CA VAL A 51 2.45 2.28 0.47
C VAL A 51 3.76 2.12 1.19
N PHE A 52 4.85 2.56 0.57
CA PHE A 52 6.21 2.48 1.10
C PHE A 52 6.85 3.86 1.05
N ASN A 53 7.49 4.26 2.14
CA ASN A 53 8.38 5.41 2.15
C ASN A 53 9.82 4.90 1.99
N PHE A 54 10.54 5.37 0.97
CA PHE A 54 11.95 5.03 0.77
C PHE A 54 12.93 6.11 1.25
N ALA A 55 12.42 7.25 1.71
CA ALA A 55 13.24 8.28 2.32
C ALA A 55 13.70 7.90 3.73
N ASP A 56 14.77 8.56 4.16
CA ASP A 56 15.25 8.59 5.54
C ASP A 56 14.54 9.66 6.39
N GLU A 57 13.54 10.34 5.83
CA GLU A 57 12.65 11.29 6.49
C GLU A 57 11.19 10.83 6.48
N GLN A 58 10.36 11.47 7.32
CA GLN A 58 8.92 11.21 7.36
C GLN A 58 8.26 11.69 6.06
N ALA A 59 7.37 10.86 5.50
CA ALA A 59 6.58 11.23 4.33
C ALA A 59 5.08 11.26 4.66
N VAL A 60 4.36 12.17 4.03
CA VAL A 60 2.90 12.24 4.08
C VAL A 60 2.38 12.02 2.68
N TRP A 61 1.55 10.99 2.51
CA TRP A 61 0.91 10.68 1.24
C TRP A 61 -0.60 10.90 1.35
N PRO A 62 -1.19 11.79 0.52
CA PRO A 62 -2.63 12.01 0.53
C PRO A 62 -3.36 10.76 0.03
N LEU A 63 -4.41 10.33 0.71
CA LEU A 63 -5.23 9.18 0.31
C LEU A 63 -6.12 9.60 -0.88
N PRO A 64 -5.94 9.01 -2.08
CA PRO A 64 -6.78 9.36 -3.21
C PRO A 64 -8.24 8.98 -2.93
N PRO A 65 -9.22 9.89 -3.14
CA PRO A 65 -10.63 9.59 -2.89
C PRO A 65 -11.15 8.34 -3.63
N ALA A 66 -10.53 8.02 -4.77
CA ALA A 66 -10.85 6.84 -5.57
C ALA A 66 -10.65 5.52 -4.80
N LEU A 67 -9.75 5.46 -3.81
CA LEU A 67 -9.57 4.31 -2.94
C LEU A 67 -10.80 3.99 -2.09
N GLY A 68 -11.68 4.98 -1.85
CA GLY A 68 -12.73 4.85 -0.87
C GLY A 68 -12.17 4.57 0.54
N PRO A 69 -12.96 3.95 1.44
CA PRO A 69 -12.50 3.67 2.79
C PRO A 69 -11.34 2.67 2.77
N VAL A 70 -10.27 3.01 3.51
CA VAL A 70 -9.09 2.18 3.68
C VAL A 70 -9.07 1.60 5.09
N GLU A 71 -9.08 0.27 5.20
CA GLU A 71 -8.97 -0.45 6.47
C GLU A 71 -7.55 -0.97 6.64
N ALA A 72 -6.89 -0.64 7.75
CA ALA A 72 -5.54 -1.11 8.03
C ALA A 72 -5.49 -2.64 8.16
N VAL A 73 -4.61 -3.29 7.39
CA VAL A 73 -4.27 -4.71 7.52
C VAL A 73 -2.98 -4.87 8.29
N ASP A 74 -1.98 -4.07 7.93
CA ASP A 74 -0.71 -3.94 8.65
C ASP A 74 -0.23 -2.49 8.51
N LEU A 75 -0.03 -1.82 9.63
CA LEU A 75 0.43 -0.44 9.67
C LEU A 75 1.96 -0.34 9.58
N GLY A 76 2.70 -1.45 9.72
CA GLY A 76 4.11 -1.36 10.03
C GLY A 76 4.38 -0.57 11.34
N PRO A 77 5.64 -0.46 11.77
CA PRO A 77 5.98 0.33 12.95
C PRO A 77 5.84 1.83 12.63
N GLY A 78 4.96 2.53 13.35
CA GLY A 78 4.91 3.99 13.37
C GLY A 78 4.17 4.68 12.22
N ALA A 79 3.55 3.95 11.29
CA ALA A 79 2.64 4.59 10.34
C ALA A 79 1.32 4.99 11.01
N VAL A 80 0.74 6.09 10.55
CA VAL A 80 -0.51 6.65 11.06
C VAL A 80 -1.42 6.98 9.89
N ILE A 81 -2.63 6.43 9.92
CA ILE A 81 -3.69 6.80 8.98
C ILE A 81 -4.56 7.89 9.61
N ALA A 82 -4.68 9.02 8.92
CA ALA A 82 -5.64 10.08 9.19
C ALA A 82 -6.83 9.96 8.22
N GLU A 83 -7.80 10.85 8.31
CA GLU A 83 -9.01 10.80 7.47
C GLU A 83 -8.70 10.90 5.96
N ASP A 84 -7.70 11.70 5.59
CA ASP A 84 -7.38 12.04 4.19
C ASP A 84 -5.90 11.82 3.82
N ALA A 85 -5.08 11.34 4.74
CA ALA A 85 -3.65 11.17 4.52
C ALA A 85 -3.06 10.01 5.31
N LEU A 86 -1.99 9.43 4.78
CA LEU A 86 -1.15 8.44 5.43
C LEU A 86 0.20 9.07 5.76
N SER A 87 0.54 9.12 7.04
CA SER A 87 1.87 9.50 7.52
C SER A 87 2.72 8.26 7.71
N LEU A 88 3.86 8.21 7.02
CA LEU A 88 4.82 7.11 7.08
C LEU A 88 6.14 7.59 7.70
N PRO A 89 6.69 6.87 8.69
CA PRO A 89 8.03 7.15 9.18
C PRO A 89 9.09 6.85 8.10
N PRO A 90 10.35 7.26 8.31
CA PRO A 90 11.48 6.86 7.48
C PRO A 90 11.49 5.35 7.23
N LEU A 91 11.63 4.94 5.98
CA LEU A 91 11.65 3.52 5.58
C LEU A 91 10.39 2.73 5.99
N GLY A 92 9.29 3.43 6.31
CA GLY A 92 8.04 2.86 6.77
C GLY A 92 7.21 2.26 5.64
N CYS A 93 6.27 1.39 6.00
CA CYS A 93 5.32 0.80 5.07
C CYS A 93 3.93 0.71 5.66
N PHE A 94 2.93 0.63 4.79
CA PHE A 94 1.52 0.46 5.13
C PHE A 94 0.87 -0.51 4.16
N LEU A 95 -0.01 -1.35 4.68
CA LEU A 95 -0.89 -2.24 3.94
C LEU A 95 -2.33 -2.04 4.42
N GLY A 96 -3.21 -1.68 3.50
CA GLY A 96 -4.63 -1.49 3.77
C GLY A 96 -5.52 -2.21 2.77
N ARG A 97 -6.71 -2.63 3.20
CA ARG A 97 -7.81 -3.04 2.32
C ARG A 97 -8.53 -1.79 1.82
N THR A 98 -8.87 -1.79 0.54
CA THR A 98 -9.52 -0.65 -0.12
C THR A 98 -10.66 -1.14 -1.00
N ASN A 99 -11.70 -0.32 -1.13
CA ASN A 99 -12.78 -0.56 -2.09
C ASN A 99 -12.56 0.22 -3.38
N LEU A 100 -11.29 0.47 -3.75
CA LEU A 100 -10.89 1.24 -4.93
C LEU A 100 -11.87 0.94 -6.05
N THR A 101 -12.70 1.91 -6.41
CA THR A 101 -13.57 1.74 -7.55
C THR A 101 -12.69 1.93 -8.78
N ALA A 102 -12.75 1.01 -9.74
CA ALA A 102 -11.96 1.18 -10.94
C ALA A 102 -12.38 2.52 -11.57
N SER A 103 -11.48 3.52 -11.58
CA SER A 103 -11.66 4.64 -12.48
C SER A 103 -11.80 4.06 -13.90
N PRO A 104 -12.73 4.59 -14.71
CA PRO A 104 -12.90 4.12 -16.08
C PRO A 104 -11.53 4.17 -16.73
N SER A 105 -11.15 3.04 -17.34
CA SER A 105 -9.97 2.89 -18.18
C SER A 105 -9.62 4.22 -18.86
N MET A 106 -8.46 4.79 -18.53
CA MET A 106 -7.80 5.65 -19.51
C MET A 106 -7.39 4.75 -20.66
N SER A 107 -8.32 4.62 -21.59
CA SER A 107 -7.99 4.38 -22.99
C SER A 107 -7.11 5.56 -23.40
N SER A 108 -5.84 5.29 -23.63
CA SER A 108 -4.97 6.10 -24.47
C SER A 108 -3.98 5.11 -25.07
N GLU A 109 -4.40 4.37 -26.11
CA GLU A 109 -4.17 4.72 -27.52
C GLU A 109 -2.68 4.89 -27.84
N ALA A 110 -2.19 3.87 -28.56
CA ALA A 110 -1.20 3.93 -29.63
C ALA A 110 -0.50 5.26 -29.89
N ARG A 111 0.85 5.23 -29.81
CA ARG A 111 1.74 5.47 -30.94
C ARG A 111 3.15 4.99 -30.63
#